data_AF-A0A838VGH3-F1
#
_entry.id   AF-A0A838VGH3-F1
#
_cell.length_a   1.000
_cell.length_b   1.000
_cell.length_c   1.000
_cell.angle_alpha   90.00
_cell.angle_beta   90.00
_cell.angle_gamma   90.00
#
_symmetry.space_group_name_H-M   'P 1'
#
loop_
_entity.id
_entity.type
_entity.pdbx_description
1 polymer ?
#
loop_
_entity_poly.entity_id
_entity_poly.type
_entity_poly.pdbx_seq_one_letter_code
_entity_poly.pdbx_strand_id
1 'polypeptide(L)' 'RYEAANSRLIRSSKWSSLRAWGMGVAKRRGMARARVAVARKLAVILHRMWADGSEFRWGKQAQAAA' A
#
# COMPACT_ATOMS: atom_id res chain seq x y z
N ARG A 1 -28.10 -1.34 5.68
CA ARG A 1 -27.61 -0.19 4.88
C ARG A 1 -26.09 -0.32 4.74
N TYR A 2 -25.61 -0.95 3.67
CA TYR A 2 -24.19 -1.25 3.44
C TYR A 2 -23.44 -0.18 2.61
N GLU A 3 -24.11 0.91 2.28
CA GLU A 3 -23.59 1.94 1.37
C GLU A 3 -22.51 2.82 2.01
N ALA A 4 -22.54 3.01 3.34
CA ALA A 4 -21.56 3.82 4.08
C ALA A 4 -20.21 3.10 4.29
N ALA A 5 -20.19 1.77 4.29
CA ALA A 5 -18.96 0.99 4.44
C ALA A 5 -18.16 0.96 3.12
N ASN A 6 -18.87 0.88 1.99
CA ASN A 6 -18.23 0.83 0.67
C ASN A 6 -17.57 2.17 0.29
N SER A 7 -18.16 3.30 0.69
CA SER A 7 -17.57 4.62 0.43
C SER A 7 -16.28 4.89 1.22
N ARG A 8 -16.11 4.28 2.40
CA ARG A 8 -14.87 4.36 3.20
C ARG A 8 -13.74 3.49 2.65
N LEU A 9 -14.03 2.33 2.07
CA LEU A 9 -13.00 1.44 1.51
C LEU A 9 -12.48 1.92 0.15
N ILE A 10 -13.37 2.43 -0.72
CA ILE A 10 -13.00 2.87 -2.07
C ILE A 10 -12.20 4.19 -2.03
N ARG A 11 -12.34 4.99 -0.97
CA ARG A 11 -11.71 6.30 -0.78
C ARG A 11 -10.61 6.32 0.29
N SER A 12 -9.84 5.25 0.51
CA SER A 12 -8.54 5.44 1.18
C SER A 12 -7.53 6.04 0.19
N SER A 13 -7.80 7.28 -0.23
CA SER A 13 -6.94 8.10 -1.08
C SER A 13 -5.86 8.79 -0.25
N LYS A 14 -5.31 8.13 0.77
CA LYS A 14 -4.11 8.66 1.43
C LYS A 14 -2.92 8.45 0.50
N TRP A 15 -2.22 9.54 0.21
CA TRP A 15 -0.98 9.50 -0.57
C TRP A 15 0.07 8.75 0.27
N SER A 16 0.36 7.51 -0.09
CA SER A 16 1.34 6.69 0.61
C SER A 16 2.68 6.68 -0.14
N SER A 17 3.77 6.45 0.59
CA SER A 17 5.09 6.23 -0.03
C SER A 17 5.05 5.08 -1.05
N LEU A 18 4.15 4.10 -0.86
CA LEU A 18 3.94 3.01 -1.80
C LEU A 18 3.28 3.46 -3.10
N ARG A 19 2.29 4.36 -3.03
CA ARG A 19 1.66 4.97 -4.21
C ARG A 19 2.67 5.84 -4.97
N ALA A 20 3.46 6.65 -4.27
CA ALA A 20 4.53 7.45 -4.88
C ALA A 20 5.58 6.57 -5.59
N TRP A 21 6.01 5.49 -4.95
CA TRP A 21 6.90 4.51 -5.56
C TRP A 21 6.28 3.85 -6.80
N GLY A 22 5.00 3.44 -6.71
CA GLY A 22 4.25 2.88 -7.83
C GLY A 22 4.17 3.81 -9.04
N MET A 23 3.92 5.11 -8.81
CA MET A 23 3.95 6.15 -9.85
C MET A 23 5.34 6.28 -10.48
N GLY A 24 6.42 6.19 -9.70
CA GLY A 24 7.79 6.16 -10.21
C GLY A 24 8.10 4.91 -11.05
N VAL A 25 7.50 3.76 -10.75
CA VAL A 25 7.59 2.55 -11.59
C VAL A 25 6.80 2.75 -12.87
N ALA A 26 5.60 3.36 -12.81
CA ALA A 26 4.79 3.64 -13.98
C ALA A 26 5.53 4.53 -14.98
N LYS A 27 6.20 5.58 -14.50
CA LYS A 27 7.02 6.47 -15.33
C LYS A 27 8.17 5.74 -16.04
N ARG A 28 8.76 4.72 -15.42
CA ARG A 28 9.94 4.01 -15.96
C ARG A 28 9.62 2.77 -16.79
N ARG A 29 8.54 2.06 -16.48
CA ARG A 29 8.26 0.71 -16.99
C ARG A 29 6.80 0.51 -17.46
N GLY A 30 5.98 1.57 -17.43
CA GLY A 30 4.58 1.54 -17.82
C GLY A 30 3.63 1.10 -16.70
N MET A 31 2.35 1.47 -16.84
CA MET A 31 1.31 1.27 -15.82
C MET A 31 1.03 -0.21 -15.49
N ALA A 32 1.08 -1.11 -16.48
CA ALA A 32 0.82 -2.54 -16.26
C ALA A 32 1.87 -3.15 -15.30
N ARG A 33 3.15 -2.84 -15.51
CA ARG A 33 4.24 -3.31 -14.64
C ARG A 33 4.18 -2.64 -13.26
N ALA A 34 3.80 -1.37 -13.21
CA ALA A 34 3.62 -0.65 -11.95
C ALA A 34 2.53 -1.28 -11.06
N ARG A 35 1.37 -1.64 -11.64
CA ARG A 35 0.28 -2.30 -10.91
C ARG A 35 0.74 -3.62 -10.29
N VAL A 36 1.40 -4.48 -11.08
CA VAL A 36 1.92 -5.77 -10.59
C VAL A 36 2.98 -5.57 -9.50
N ALA A 37 3.89 -4.61 -9.67
CA ALA A 37 4.93 -4.32 -8.69
C ALA A 37 4.36 -3.80 -7.36
N VAL A 38 3.37 -2.91 -7.42
CA VAL A 38 2.66 -2.40 -6.24
C VAL A 38 1.89 -3.52 -5.54
N ALA A 39 1.17 -4.37 -6.29
CA ALA A 39 0.42 -5.50 -5.73
C ALA A 39 1.33 -6.49 -5.00
N ARG A 40 2.47 -6.87 -5.60
CA ARG A 40 3.46 -7.75 -4.95
C ARG A 40 3.98 -7.15 -3.65
N LYS A 41 4.30 -5.86 -3.65
CA LYS A 41 4.80 -5.18 -2.44
C LYS A 41 3.71 -5.07 -1.36
N LEU A 42 2.46 -4.82 -1.75
CA LEU A 42 1.32 -4.86 -0.83
C LEU A 42 1.13 -6.25 -0.20
N ALA A 43 1.17 -7.31 -1.01
CA ALA A 43 1.01 -8.68 -0.52
C ALA A 43 2.08 -9.05 0.51
N VAL A 44 3.34 -8.66 0.28
CA VAL A 44 4.43 -8.88 1.24
C VAL A 44 4.19 -8.12 2.55
N ILE A 45 3.77 -6.86 2.47
CA ILE A 45 3.51 -6.07 3.69
C ILE A 45 2.35 -6.68 4.48
N LEU A 46 1.24 -7.01 3.82
CA LEU A 46 0.07 -7.62 4.48
C LEU A 46 0.42 -8.99 5.09
N HIS A 47 1.21 -9.80 4.39
CA HIS A 47 1.67 -11.08 4.91
C HIS A 47 2.58 -10.91 6.13
N ARG A 48 3.49 -9.93 6.11
CA ARG A 48 4.35 -9.60 7.25
C ARG A 48 3.56 -9.10 8.44
N MET A 49 2.60 -8.20 8.22
CA MET A 49 1.72 -7.72 9.28
C MET A 49 0.87 -8.83 9.90
N TRP A 50 0.40 -9.78 9.09
CA TRP A 50 -0.34 -10.94 9.59
C TRP A 50 0.53 -11.88 10.43
N ALA A 51 1.81 -12.04 10.07
CA ALA A 51 2.74 -12.88 10.82
C ALA A 51 3.30 -12.19 12.09
N ASP A 52 3.45 -10.87 12.07
CA ASP A 52 4.13 -10.07 13.10
C ASP A 52 3.15 -9.30 14.01
N GLY A 53 1.86 -9.27 13.67
CA GLY A 53 0.84 -8.49 14.38
C GLY A 53 0.99 -6.96 14.25
N SER A 54 1.91 -6.48 13.42
CA SER A 54 2.22 -5.06 13.24
C SER A 54 1.24 -4.31 12.34
N GLU A 55 1.01 -3.01 12.57
CA GLU A 55 0.06 -2.18 11.81
C GLU A 55 0.62 -1.59 10.50
N PHE A 56 -0.25 -1.30 9.53
CA PHE A 56 0.15 -0.81 8.21
C PHE A 56 0.51 0.68 8.31
N ARG A 57 1.81 0.98 8.14
CA ARG A 57 2.32 2.35 8.22
C ARG A 57 2.24 3.04 6.85
N TRP A 58 1.39 4.06 6.75
CA TRP A 58 1.10 4.78 5.50
C TRP A 58 2.20 5.75 5.02
N GLY A 59 3.36 5.82 5.70
CA GLY A 59 4.49 6.68 5.35
C GLY A 59 5.82 6.20 5.95
N LYS A 60 6.95 6.85 5.59
CA LYS A 60 8.25 6.65 6.24
C LYS A 60 8.10 7.02 7.71
N GLN A 61 7.92 6.02 8.55
CA GLN A 61 8.15 6.18 9.97
C GLN A 61 9.06 5.03 10.37
N ALA A 62 10.19 5.43 10.93
CA ALA A 62 11.40 4.66 11.11
C ALA A 62 11.13 3.26 11.65
N GLN A 63 11.95 2.32 11.19
CA GLN A 63 12.30 1.12 11.92
C GLN A 63 12.42 1.50 13.41
N ALA A 64 11.42 1.14 14.21
CA ALA A 64 11.56 1.18 15.65
C ALA A 64 12.13 -0.19 16.00
N ALA A 65 13.43 -0.21 16.24
CA ALA A 65 14.10 -1.31 16.91
C ALA A 65 13.47 -1.48 18.31
N ALA A 66 13.16 -2.72 18.64
CA ALA A 66 13.23 -3.29 19.99
C ALA A 66 13.60 -4.76 19.80
#